data_AF-A0A937Q7S1-F1
#
_entry.id   AF-A0A937Q7S1-F1
#
_cell.length_a   1.000
_cell.length_b   1.000
_cell.length_c   1.000
_cell.angle_alpha   90.00
_cell.angle_beta   90.00
_cell.angle_gamma   90.00
#
_symmetry.space_group_name_H-M   'P 1'
#
loop_
_entity.id
_entity.type
_entity.pdbx_description
1 polymer ?
#
loop_
_entity_poly.entity_id
_entity_poly.type
_entity_poly.pdbx_seq_one_letter_code
_entity_poly.pdbx_strand_id
1 'polypeptide(L)' 'LQGILFTEAFKRAGKDLNPDTLQKAFESSRPFDTMGITPLISWKKGNHSPPNEVRFFKADLEQKRFVPITGWRKAIDMK' A
#
# COMPACT_ATOMS: atom_id res chain seq x y z
N LEU A 1 -8.63 -1.77 -3.87
CA LEU A 1 -7.47 -1.08 -3.24
C LEU A 1 -7.74 0.41 -3.01
N GLN A 2 -8.12 1.17 -4.04
CA GLN A 2 -8.40 2.61 -3.92
C GLN A 2 -9.38 2.97 -2.79
N GLY A 3 -10.53 2.29 -2.69
CA GLY A 3 -11.51 2.57 -1.63
C GLY A 3 -10.98 2.43 -0.20
N ILE A 4 -10.12 1.43 0.05
CA ILE A 4 -9.49 1.21 1.36
C ILE A 4 -8.51 2.35 1.68
N LEU A 5 -7.70 2.76 0.70
CA LEU A 5 -6.72 3.85 0.86
C LEU A 5 -7.38 5.19 1.16
N PHE A 6 -8.40 5.55 0.38
CA PHE A 6 -9.12 6.80 0.60
C PHE A 6 -9.87 6.79 1.93
N THR A 7 -10.44 5.65 2.34
CA THR A 7 -11.10 5.51 3.64
C THR A 7 -10.13 5.78 4.79
N GLU A 8 -8.91 5.23 4.73
CA GLU A 8 -7.89 5.51 5.73
C GLU A 8 -7.45 6.97 5.71
N ALA A 9 -7.23 7.55 4.53
CA ALA A 9 -6.84 8.94 4.39
C ALA A 9 -7.92 9.90 4.91
N PHE A 10 -9.20 9.62 4.67
CA PHE A 10 -10.32 10.38 5.23
C PHE A 10 -10.35 10.31 6.76
N LYS A 11 -10.14 9.12 7.34
CA LYS A 11 -10.05 8.96 8.80
C LYS A 11 -8.91 9.80 9.38
N ARG A 12 -7.76 9.84 8.70
CA ARG A 12 -6.58 10.61 9.12
C ARG A 12 -6.74 12.12 8.94
N ALA A 13 -7.37 12.56 7.85
CA ALA A 13 -7.67 13.97 7.60
C ALA A 13 -8.64 14.53 8.66
N GLY A 14 -9.52 13.68 9.18
CA GLY A 14 -10.43 14.04 10.26
C GLY A 14 -11.57 14.94 9.79
N LYS A 15 -12.06 15.81 10.68
CA LYS A 15 -13.26 16.63 10.43
C LYS A 15 -13.02 17.78 9.45
N ASP A 16 -11.81 18.31 9.39
CA ASP A 16 -11.42 19.35 8.43
C ASP A 16 -10.99 18.68 7.13
N LEU A 17 -11.94 18.12 6.39
CA LEU A 17 -11.66 17.43 5.14
C LEU A 17 -11.65 18.40 3.97
N ASN A 18 -10.46 18.71 3.46
CA ASN A 18 -10.21 19.54 2.29
C ASN A 18 -9.00 18.97 1.51
N PRO A 19 -8.68 19.48 0.31
CA PRO A 19 -7.58 18.93 -0.50
C PRO A 19 -6.23 18.91 0.23
N ASP A 20 -5.90 19.96 1.00
CA ASP A 20 -4.62 20.08 1.70
C ASP A 20 -4.52 19.10 2.88
N THR A 21 -5.60 18.96 3.66
CA THR A 21 -5.62 18.01 4.78
C THR A 21 -5.67 16.57 4.31
N LEU A 22 -6.33 16.29 3.18
CA LEU A 22 -6.31 14.99 2.55
C LEU A 22 -4.92 14.63 2.01
N GLN A 23 -4.24 15.58 1.36
CA GLN A 23 -2.85 15.39 0.91
C GLN A 23 -1.94 15.10 2.11
N LYS A 24 -2.03 15.90 3.18
CA LYS A 24 -1.25 15.68 4.41
C LYS A 24 -1.54 14.32 5.05
N ALA A 25 -2.79 13.86 5.02
CA ALA A 25 -3.17 12.55 5.53
C ALA A 25 -2.51 11.41 4.75
N PHE A 26 -2.46 11.55 3.42
CA PHE A 26 -1.81 10.62 2.51
C PHE A 26 -0.28 10.61 2.65
N GLU A 27 0.35 11.78 2.83
CA GLU A 27 1.79 11.94 3.02
C GLU A 27 2.23 11.79 4.50
N SER A 28 1.33 11.34 5.37
CA SER A 28 1.64 11.16 6.79
C SER A 28 2.72 10.11 7.01
N SER A 29 3.53 10.27 8.06
CA SER A 29 4.65 9.39 8.38
C SER A 29 4.23 7.97 8.78
N ARG A 30 2.93 7.72 9.02
CA ARG A 30 2.40 6.43 9.43
C ARG A 30 2.11 5.56 8.19
N PRO A 31 2.89 4.49 7.96
CA PRO A 31 2.61 3.56 6.87
C PRO A 31 1.23 2.92 7.05
N PHE A 32 0.58 2.63 5.94
CA PHE A 32 -0.72 1.98 5.92
C PHE A 32 -0.58 0.50 5.60
N ASP A 33 -1.04 -0.34 6.53
CA ASP A 33 -1.14 -1.78 6.34
C ASP A 33 -2.51 -2.13 5.77
N THR A 34 -2.51 -2.73 4.58
CA THR A 34 -3.71 -3.24 3.92
C THR A 34 -4.08 -4.66 4.37
N MET A 35 -3.58 -5.08 5.53
CA MET A 35 -3.70 -6.43 6.07
C MET A 35 -3.10 -7.47 5.11
N GLY A 36 -1.96 -7.13 4.50
CA GLY A 36 -1.19 -8.04 3.66
C GLY A 36 -1.65 -8.20 2.20
N ILE A 37 -2.58 -7.37 1.72
CA ILE A 37 -2.96 -7.28 0.29
C ILE A 37 -1.81 -6.67 -0.53
N THR A 38 -1.16 -5.65 0.01
CA THR A 38 -0.02 -4.91 -0.58
C THR A 38 1.12 -4.80 0.44
N PRO A 39 2.34 -4.43 0.04
CA PRO A 39 3.34 -3.97 1.00
C PRO A 39 2.83 -2.74 1.75
N LEU A 40 3.50 -2.38 2.85
CA LEU A 40 3.14 -1.22 3.67
C LEU A 40 3.19 0.06 2.83
N ILE A 41 2.05 0.69 2.61
CA ILE A 41 1.97 1.88 1.76
C ILE A 41 2.46 3.08 2.57
N SER A 42 3.51 3.73 2.08
CA SER A 42 3.99 4.99 2.63
C SER A 42 4.24 5.97 1.48
N TRP A 43 3.55 7.10 1.50
CA TRP A 43 3.79 8.19 0.56
C TRP A 43 4.55 9.29 1.27
N LYS A 44 5.50 9.89 0.55
CA LYS A 44 6.30 11.00 1.04
C LYS A 44 5.95 12.25 0.25
N LYS A 45 6.19 13.41 0.85
CA LYS A 45 6.05 14.69 0.14
C LYS A 45 6.86 14.66 -1.16
N GLY A 46 6.17 14.88 -2.29
CA GLY A 46 6.77 14.87 -3.62
C GLY A 46 7.16 13.49 -4.17
N ASN A 47 6.85 12.39 -3.47
CA ASN A 47 7.04 11.04 -3.97
C ASN A 47 5.86 10.14 -3.53
N HIS A 48 4.94 9.94 -4.47
CA HIS A 48 3.75 9.09 -4.28
C HIS A 48 3.90 7.71 -4.94
N SER A 49 5.13 7.33 -5.29
CA SER A 49 5.41 5.98 -5.78
C SER A 49 5.12 4.96 -4.68
N PRO A 50 4.52 3.81 -5.02
CA PRO A 50 4.35 2.72 -4.07
C PRO A 50 5.72 2.17 -3.64
N PRO A 51 5.78 1.43 -2.51
CA PRO A 51 7.00 0.74 -2.09
C PRO A 51 7.52 -0.18 -3.21
N ASN A 52 8.84 -0.19 -3.40
CA ASN A 52 9.50 -1.09 -4.35
C ASN A 52 9.65 -2.51 -3.76
N GLU A 53 8.52 -3.11 -3.40
CA GLU A 53 8.44 -4.43 -2.78
C GLU A 53 7.43 -5.32 -3.51
N VAL A 54 7.80 -6.58 -3.70
CA VAL A 54 7.02 -7.59 -4.40
C VAL A 54 6.94 -8.86 -3.58
N ARG A 55 5.94 -9.69 -3.88
CA ARG A 55 5.76 -11.02 -3.28
C ARG A 55 5.55 -12.03 -4.40
N PHE A 56 6.22 -13.18 -4.29
CA PHE A 56 6.03 -14.27 -5.25
C PHE A 56 4.93 -15.20 -4.79
N PHE A 57 4.16 -15.67 -5.75
CA PHE A 57 3.06 -16.60 -5.54
C PHE A 57 3.25 -17.83 -6.42
N LYS A 58 2.85 -18.98 -5.89
CA LYS A 58 2.69 -20.22 -6.64
C LYS A 58 1.20 -20.48 -6.86
N ALA A 59 0.83 -20.93 -8.05
CA ALA A 59 -0.53 -21.40 -8.32
C ALA A 59 -0.76 -22.76 -7.64
N ASP A 60 -1.83 -22.85 -6.86
CA ASP A 60 -2.42 -24.09 -6.34
C ASP A 60 -3.65 -24.37 -7.20
N LEU A 61 -3.51 -25.31 -8.14
CA LEU A 61 -4.53 -25.61 -9.14
C LEU A 61 -5.71 -26.39 -8.55
N GLU A 62 -5.46 -27.27 -7.59
CA GLU A 62 -6.49 -28.06 -6.92
C GLU A 62 -7.45 -27.15 -6.16
N GLN A 63 -6.90 -26.18 -5.42
CA GLN A 63 -7.68 -25.25 -4.61
C GLN A 63 -8.02 -23.96 -5.36
N LYS A 64 -7.63 -23.84 -6.63
CA LYS A 64 -7.86 -22.69 -7.52
C LYS A 64 -7.46 -21.35 -6.87
N ARG A 65 -6.30 -21.32 -6.21
CA ARG A 65 -5.80 -20.12 -5.49
C ARG A 65 -4.32 -19.89 -5.72
N PHE A 66 -3.86 -18.69 -5.39
CA PHE A 66 -2.44 -18.38 -5.31
C PHE A 66 -1.98 -18.45 -3.86
N VAL A 67 -0.89 -19.20 -3.62
CA VAL A 67 -0.27 -19.32 -2.31
C VAL A 67 1.03 -18.51 -2.30
N PRO A 68 1.23 -17.59 -1.35
CA PRO A 68 2.47 -16.85 -1.25
C PRO A 68 3.62 -17.81 -0.89
N ILE A 69 4.70 -17.76 -1.66
CA ILE A 69 5.91 -18.57 -1.41
C ILE A 69 7.05 -17.74 -0.82
N THR A 70 6.85 -16.42 -0.70
CA THR A 70 7.76 -15.50 -0.02
C THR A 70 6.99 -14.50 0.83
N GLY A 71 7.70 -13.84 1.77
CA GLY A 71 7.27 -12.54 2.29
C GLY A 71 7.42 -11.43 1.24
N TRP A 72 7.23 -10.17 1.66
CA TRP A 72 7.57 -9.00 0.85
C TRP A 72 9.09 -8.92 0.67
N ARG A 73 9.54 -8.67 -0.56
CA ARG A 73 10.95 -8.57 -0.95
C ARG A 73 11.17 -7.33 -1.80
N LYS A 74 12.27 -6.62 -1.58
CA LYS A 74 12.66 -5.49 -2.44
C LYS A 74 12.89 -5.98 -3.87
N ALA A 75 12.29 -5.32 -4.86
CA ALA A 75 12.58 -5.65 -6.25
C ALA A 75 14.01 -5.20 -6.60
N ILE A 76 14.67 -5.95 -7.48
CA ILE A 76 15.98 -5.59 -7.99
C ILE A 76 15.76 -4.53 -9.07
N ASP A 77 16.46 -3.40 -8.96
CA ASP A 77 16.43 -2.39 -10.02
C ASP A 77 16.99 -3.02 -11.30
N MET A 78 16.20 -3.01 -12.37
CA MET A 78 16.69 -3.45 -13.68
C MET A 78 17.71 -2.42 -14.17
N LYS A 79 18.96 -2.85 -14.34
CA LYS A 79 20.02 -2.07 -15.01
C LYS A 79 19.76 -2.02 -16.52
#